data_AF-A0A1I5FQT1-F1
#
_entry.id   AF-A0A1I5FQT1-F1
#
_cell.length_a   1.000
_cell.length_b   1.000
_cell.length_c   1.000
_cell.angle_alpha   90.00
_cell.angle_beta   90.00
_cell.angle_gamma   90.00
#
_symmetry.space_group_name_H-M   'P 1'
#
loop_
_entity.id
_entity.type
_entity.pdbx_description
1 polymer ?
#
loop_
_entity_poly.entity_id
_entity_poly.type
_entity_poly.pdbx_seq_one_letter_code
_entity_poly.pdbx_strand_id
1 'polypeptide(L)'
;MAELYRKQLAIPNAGQWATYLKRDQRDWLAVRNRHCKADVKCLREDYERRIRYLVEPLLHWTGRYVEGRCPKDGRFLDVTPSNDGTLDIELYICPDARGNMLLQGGGRLDERQRLVVPFGGRCTRTLQFSADRIVVTDTPAGAAECASPSTAGTFVRDARRSPFEQE
;
A
#
# COMPACT_ATOMS: atom_id res chain seq x y z
N MET A 1 22.59 -0.82 0.70
CA MET A 1 21.50 0.17 0.46
C MET A 1 21.41 0.57 -1.01
N ALA A 2 22.42 1.23 -1.60
CA ALA A 2 22.33 1.75 -2.98
C ALA A 2 22.01 0.69 -4.05
N GLU A 3 22.49 -0.55 -3.90
CA GLU A 3 22.11 -1.66 -4.77
C GLU A 3 20.64 -2.06 -4.63
N LEU A 4 20.13 -2.16 -3.39
CA LEU A 4 18.72 -2.46 -3.13
C LEU A 4 17.81 -1.39 -3.74
N TYR A 5 18.17 -0.12 -3.59
CA TYR A 5 17.46 0.99 -4.22
C TYR A 5 17.44 0.87 -5.75
N ARG A 6 18.57 0.54 -6.38
CA ARG A 6 18.65 0.29 -7.83
C ARG A 6 17.79 -0.90 -8.26
N LYS A 7 17.78 -1.99 -7.49
CA LYS A 7 16.92 -3.17 -7.74
C LYS A 7 15.45 -2.79 -7.71
N GLN A 8 15.02 -2.03 -6.71
CA GLN A 8 13.63 -1.55 -6.60
C GLN A 8 13.24 -0.62 -7.77
N LEU A 9 14.14 0.25 -8.25
CA LEU A 9 13.88 1.08 -9.42
C LEU A 9 13.78 0.29 -10.74
N ALA A 10 14.38 -0.89 -10.81
CA ALA A 10 14.44 -1.72 -12.00
C ALA A 10 13.28 -2.72 -12.11
N ILE A 11 12.32 -2.70 -11.17
CA ILE A 11 11.17 -3.61 -11.20
C ILE A 11 10.36 -3.35 -12.48
N PRO A 12 10.20 -4.36 -13.36
CA PRO A 12 9.45 -4.19 -14.59
C PRO A 12 7.95 -4.06 -14.30
N ASN A 13 7.24 -3.33 -15.15
CA ASN A 13 5.78 -3.18 -15.08
C ASN A 13 5.25 -2.61 -13.74
N ALA A 14 6.08 -1.91 -12.97
CA ALA A 14 5.69 -1.31 -11.69
C ALA A 14 5.08 0.10 -11.82
N GLY A 15 4.72 0.52 -13.04
CA GLY A 15 4.07 1.82 -13.30
C GLY A 15 4.90 3.00 -12.80
N GLN A 16 4.27 3.87 -12.00
CA GLN A 16 4.90 5.05 -11.42
C GLN A 16 5.78 4.76 -10.20
N TRP A 17 5.98 3.49 -9.83
CA TRP A 17 6.81 3.10 -8.68
C TRP A 17 8.17 3.79 -8.64
N ALA A 18 8.90 3.81 -9.76
CA ALA A 18 10.21 4.44 -9.82
C ALA A 18 10.15 5.96 -9.53
N THR A 19 9.07 6.63 -9.95
CA THR A 19 8.83 8.05 -9.65
C THR A 19 8.59 8.24 -8.15
N TYR A 20 7.73 7.41 -7.54
CA TYR A 20 7.43 7.48 -6.12
C TYR A 20 8.65 7.20 -5.25
N LEU A 21 9.37 6.12 -5.55
CA LEU A 21 10.56 5.73 -4.81
C LEU A 21 11.67 6.79 -4.90
N LYS A 22 11.84 7.45 -6.06
CA LYS A 22 12.79 8.57 -6.20
C LYS A 22 12.41 9.76 -5.33
N ARG A 23 11.12 10.12 -5.27
CA ARG A 23 10.66 11.22 -4.42
C ARG A 23 10.88 10.87 -2.95
N ASP A 24 10.36 9.72 -2.52
CA ASP A 24 10.47 9.22 -1.14
C ASP A 24 11.94 9.15 -0.68
N GLN A 25 12.85 8.67 -1.54
CA GLN A 25 14.28 8.65 -1.23
C GLN A 25 14.87 10.04 -0.99
N ARG A 26 14.42 11.09 -1.71
CA ARG A 26 14.86 12.46 -1.47
C ARG A 26 14.32 13.00 -0.15
N ASP A 27 13.05 12.73 0.14
CA ASP A 27 12.39 13.21 1.36
C ASP A 27 13.00 12.53 2.60
N TRP A 28 13.23 11.22 2.54
CA TRP A 28 13.95 10.48 3.57
C TRP A 28 15.35 11.05 3.83
N LEU A 29 16.13 11.34 2.78
CA LEU A 29 17.46 11.96 2.92
C LEU A 29 17.38 13.32 3.60
N ALA A 30 16.39 14.15 3.26
CA ALA A 30 16.19 15.47 3.86
C ALA A 30 15.82 15.35 5.35
N VAL A 31 14.90 14.45 5.71
CA VAL A 31 14.50 14.19 7.10
C VAL A 31 15.66 13.66 7.91
N ARG A 32 16.37 12.64 7.41
CA ARG A 32 17.54 12.06 8.08
C ARG A 32 18.62 13.12 8.35
N ASN A 33 18.95 13.94 7.35
CA ASN A 33 19.97 14.98 7.51
C ASN A 33 19.57 16.02 8.56
N ARG A 34 18.27 16.37 8.63
CA ARG A 34 17.74 17.29 9.63
C ARG A 34 17.75 16.68 11.05
N HIS A 35 17.32 15.42 11.17
CA HIS A 35 17.13 14.75 12.45
C HIS A 35 18.44 14.22 13.04
N CYS A 36 19.20 13.42 12.28
CA CYS A 36 20.42 12.80 12.75
C CYS A 36 21.65 13.71 12.68
N LYS A 37 21.67 14.70 11.77
CA LYS A 37 22.84 15.56 11.53
C LYS A 37 24.14 14.75 11.39
N ALA A 38 25.06 14.85 12.35
CA ALA A 38 26.33 14.13 12.41
C ALA A 38 26.35 13.00 13.47
N ASP A 39 25.22 12.68 14.12
CA ASP A 39 25.12 11.59 15.07
C ASP A 39 25.24 10.25 14.34
N VAL A 40 26.37 9.57 14.56
CA VAL A 40 26.70 8.28 13.93
C VAL A 40 25.71 7.18 14.31
N LYS A 41 25.24 7.15 15.56
CA LYS A 41 24.30 6.13 16.03
C LYS A 41 22.94 6.33 15.36
N CYS A 42 22.45 7.56 15.34
CA CYS A 42 21.20 7.91 14.67
C CYS A 42 21.26 7.56 13.17
N LEU A 43 22.33 7.98 12.49
CA LEU A 43 22.53 7.68 11.07
C LEU A 43 22.51 6.17 10.82
N ARG A 44 23.22 5.39 11.63
CA ARG A 44 23.27 3.93 11.51
C ARG A 44 21.88 3.31 11.63
N GLU A 45 21.14 3.63 12.68
CA GLU A 45 19.79 3.09 12.90
C GLU A 45 18.83 3.47 11.76
N ASP A 46 18.96 4.69 11.24
CA ASP A 46 18.13 5.17 10.13
C ASP A 46 18.45 4.45 8.81
N TYR A 47 19.73 4.21 8.51
CA TYR A 47 20.14 3.39 7.38
C TYR A 47 19.70 1.93 7.52
N GLU A 48 19.77 1.35 8.71
CA GLU A 48 19.30 -0.02 8.98
C GLU A 48 17.79 -0.13 8.74
N ARG A 49 16.99 0.84 9.22
CA ARG A 49 15.55 0.93 8.90
C ARG A 49 15.32 1.02 7.39
N ARG A 50 16.06 1.87 6.68
CA ARG A 50 15.93 2.04 5.23
C ARG A 50 16.32 0.78 4.46
N ILE A 51 17.33 0.05 4.92
CA ILE A 51 17.75 -1.22 4.31
C ILE A 51 16.64 -2.27 4.48
N ARG A 52 16.08 -2.43 5.69
CA ARG A 52 14.95 -3.37 5.91
C ARG A 52 13.81 -3.07 4.94
N TYR A 53 13.44 -1.80 4.80
CA TYR A 53 12.43 -1.37 3.85
C TYR A 53 12.75 -1.75 2.39
N LEU A 54 13.94 -1.43 1.89
CA LEU A 54 14.29 -1.68 0.49
C LEU A 54 14.45 -3.18 0.14
N VAL A 55 14.61 -4.05 1.15
CA VAL A 55 14.66 -5.51 0.98
C VAL A 55 13.27 -6.10 0.77
N GLU A 56 12.20 -5.40 1.16
CA GLU A 56 10.83 -5.93 1.06
C GLU A 56 10.47 -6.28 -0.40
N PRO A 57 10.17 -7.55 -0.72
CA PRO A 57 9.93 -7.98 -2.10
C PRO A 57 8.67 -7.35 -2.71
N LEU A 58 7.64 -7.15 -1.88
CA LEU A 58 6.34 -6.62 -2.30
C LEU A 58 6.26 -5.10 -2.17
N LEU A 59 7.38 -4.44 -1.90
CA LEU A 59 7.41 -3.01 -1.62
C LEU A 59 6.74 -2.15 -2.69
N HIS A 60 6.92 -2.49 -3.96
CA HIS A 60 6.30 -1.76 -5.06
C HIS A 60 4.77 -1.82 -5.07
N TRP A 61 4.15 -2.75 -4.34
CA TRP A 61 2.70 -2.83 -4.17
C TRP A 61 2.16 -2.00 -2.99
N THR A 62 3.02 -1.54 -2.08
CA THR A 62 2.61 -0.89 -0.83
C THR A 62 2.23 0.58 -1.03
N GLY A 63 1.43 1.12 -0.10
CA GLY A 63 0.98 2.50 -0.08
C GLY A 63 -0.53 2.64 -0.19
N ARG A 64 -1.00 3.90 -0.23
CA ARG A 64 -2.42 4.23 -0.29
C ARG A 64 -2.93 4.23 -1.73
N TYR A 65 -4.06 3.57 -1.97
CA TYR A 65 -4.83 3.66 -3.20
C TYR A 65 -6.19 4.28 -2.91
N VAL A 66 -6.60 5.22 -3.74
CA VAL A 66 -7.80 6.02 -3.55
C VAL A 66 -8.77 5.83 -4.70
N GLU A 67 -10.04 5.94 -4.38
CA GLU A 67 -11.13 6.00 -5.34
C GLU A 67 -12.05 7.13 -4.91
N GLY A 68 -12.62 7.87 -5.87
CA GLY A 68 -13.44 9.05 -5.56
C GLY A 68 -12.63 10.20 -4.96
N ARG A 69 -13.29 11.13 -4.26
CA ARG A 69 -12.65 12.29 -3.62
C ARG A 69 -13.07 12.44 -2.16
N CYS A 70 -12.10 12.39 -1.25
CA CYS A 70 -12.37 12.75 0.14
C CYS A 70 -12.57 14.26 0.36
N PRO A 71 -13.49 14.65 1.27
CA PRO A 71 -14.28 13.82 2.20
C PRO A 71 -15.66 13.38 1.69
N LYS A 72 -15.96 13.50 0.38
CA LYS A 72 -17.34 13.33 -0.13
C LYS A 72 -17.71 11.86 -0.34
N ASP A 73 -17.08 11.24 -1.32
CA ASP A 73 -17.42 9.91 -1.85
C ASP A 73 -16.18 9.01 -1.93
N GLY A 74 -15.07 9.44 -1.35
CA GLY A 74 -13.82 8.73 -1.47
C GLY A 74 -13.72 7.49 -0.60
N ARG A 75 -12.93 6.54 -1.07
CA ARG A 75 -12.51 5.34 -0.34
C ARG A 75 -11.01 5.22 -0.45
N PHE A 76 -10.38 4.60 0.53
CA PHE A 76 -8.94 4.35 0.48
C PHE A 76 -8.59 2.95 0.97
N LEU A 77 -7.64 2.33 0.25
CA LEU A 77 -6.98 1.09 0.57
C LEU A 77 -5.55 1.41 0.98
N ASP A 78 -5.20 1.09 2.22
CA ASP A 78 -3.81 1.08 2.66
C ASP A 78 -3.25 -0.33 2.52
N VAL A 79 -2.15 -0.44 1.79
CA VAL A 79 -1.45 -1.70 1.53
C VAL A 79 -0.09 -1.64 2.22
N THR A 80 0.14 -2.54 3.16
CA THR A 80 1.39 -2.61 3.92
C THR A 80 2.03 -3.98 3.79
N PRO A 81 3.38 -4.08 3.88
CA PRO A 81 4.04 -5.38 3.93
C PRO A 81 3.83 -5.99 5.32
N SER A 82 3.59 -7.30 5.36
CA SER A 82 3.55 -8.06 6.61
C SER A 82 4.86 -8.83 6.84
N ASN A 83 5.09 -9.27 8.08
CA ASN A 83 6.37 -9.88 8.50
C ASN A 83 6.68 -11.23 7.85
N ASP A 84 5.69 -11.87 7.24
CA ASP A 84 5.77 -13.19 6.59
C ASP A 84 5.87 -13.12 5.06
N GLY A 85 6.13 -11.91 4.52
CA GLY A 85 6.21 -11.69 3.07
C GLY A 85 4.84 -11.68 2.38
N THR A 86 3.78 -11.39 3.13
CA THR A 86 2.43 -11.13 2.62
C THR A 86 2.14 -9.63 2.57
N LEU A 87 0.96 -9.25 2.06
CA LEU A 87 0.42 -7.90 2.14
C LEU A 87 -0.74 -7.87 3.11
N ASP A 88 -0.76 -6.87 3.97
CA ASP A 88 -1.92 -6.50 4.78
C ASP A 88 -2.65 -5.34 4.10
N ILE A 89 -3.98 -5.39 4.15
CA ILE A 89 -4.89 -4.47 3.50
C ILE A 89 -5.91 -3.95 4.50
N GLU A 90 -6.00 -2.63 4.56
CA GLU A 90 -7.02 -1.94 5.33
C GLU A 90 -7.83 -1.04 4.40
N LEU A 91 -9.15 -1.24 4.38
CA LEU A 91 -10.06 -0.45 3.56
C LEU A 91 -10.93 0.45 4.44
N TYR A 92 -11.08 1.69 4.01
CA TYR A 92 -11.83 2.71 4.72
C TYR A 92 -12.71 3.54 3.77
N ILE A 93 -13.83 4.06 4.29
CA ILE A 93 -14.55 5.19 3.68
C ILE A 93 -13.96 6.48 4.25
N CYS A 94 -13.76 7.51 3.41
CA CYS A 94 -13.12 8.78 3.75
C CYS A 94 -13.17 9.16 5.23
N PRO A 95 -12.02 9.43 5.87
CA PRO A 95 -12.03 9.72 7.29
C PRO A 95 -12.31 11.21 7.49
N ASP A 96 -13.31 11.53 8.32
CA ASP A 96 -12.97 12.30 9.51
C ASP A 96 -12.37 11.32 10.55
N ALA A 97 -11.90 11.75 11.71
CA ALA A 97 -11.28 10.87 12.70
C ALA A 97 -12.19 9.71 13.20
N ARG A 98 -13.45 9.63 12.74
CA ARG A 98 -14.44 8.58 13.04
C ARG A 98 -14.75 7.69 11.83
N GLY A 99 -13.95 7.75 10.76
CA GLY A 99 -14.15 6.95 9.55
C GLY A 99 -14.33 5.46 9.87
N ASN A 100 -15.28 4.81 9.20
CA ASN A 100 -15.56 3.39 9.41
C ASN A 100 -14.56 2.54 8.62
N MET A 101 -13.81 1.71 9.35
CA MET A 101 -13.01 0.63 8.76
C MET A 101 -13.97 -0.43 8.18
N LEU A 102 -13.82 -0.75 6.91
CA LEU A 102 -14.70 -1.66 6.17
C LEU A 102 -14.13 -3.06 6.01
N LEU A 103 -12.80 -3.17 5.95
CA LEU A 103 -12.11 -4.44 5.77
C LEU A 103 -10.73 -4.34 6.40
N GLN A 104 -10.37 -5.40 7.11
CA GLN A 104 -9.00 -5.75 7.41
C GLN A 104 -8.78 -7.17 6.90
N GLY A 105 -7.70 -7.39 6.17
CA GLY A 105 -7.34 -8.72 5.71
C GLY A 105 -5.96 -8.71 5.08
N GLY A 106 -5.41 -9.88 4.85
CA GLY A 106 -4.06 -9.98 4.32
C GLY A 106 -3.83 -11.32 3.66
N GLY A 107 -2.69 -11.42 3.01
CA GLY A 107 -2.24 -12.66 2.39
C GLY A 107 -1.29 -12.44 1.24
N ARG A 108 -0.91 -13.56 0.61
CA ARG A 108 0.04 -13.57 -0.49
C ARG A 108 -0.66 -13.25 -1.80
N LEU A 109 -0.03 -12.41 -2.62
CA LEU A 109 -0.43 -12.28 -4.01
C LEU A 109 -0.21 -13.61 -4.73
N ASP A 110 -1.24 -14.09 -5.42
CA ASP A 110 -1.12 -15.25 -6.30
C ASP A 110 -0.31 -14.90 -7.57
N GLU A 111 -0.07 -15.91 -8.42
CA GLU A 111 0.68 -15.75 -9.68
C GLU A 111 0.05 -14.74 -10.65
N ARG A 112 -1.22 -14.42 -10.47
CA ARG A 112 -1.98 -13.43 -11.24
C ARG A 112 -2.05 -12.09 -10.54
N GLN A 113 -1.26 -11.88 -9.49
CA GLN A 113 -1.24 -10.66 -8.68
C GLN A 113 -2.58 -10.38 -8.01
N ARG A 114 -3.28 -11.43 -7.55
CA ARG A 114 -4.55 -11.31 -6.83
C ARG A 114 -4.37 -11.63 -5.37
N LEU A 115 -5.05 -10.87 -4.53
CA LEU A 115 -5.29 -11.20 -3.14
C LEU A 115 -6.78 -11.49 -2.95
N VAL A 116 -7.10 -12.63 -2.34
CA VAL A 116 -8.49 -13.01 -2.05
C VAL A 116 -8.70 -13.03 -0.54
N VAL A 117 -9.61 -12.19 -0.06
CA VAL A 117 -9.87 -11.99 1.36
C VAL A 117 -11.32 -12.40 1.66
N PRO A 118 -11.58 -13.34 2.58
CA PRO A 118 -12.94 -13.63 3.02
C PRO A 118 -13.48 -12.47 3.86
N PHE A 119 -14.74 -12.08 3.65
CA PHE A 119 -15.40 -11.04 4.46
C PHE A 119 -16.87 -11.41 4.74
N GLY A 120 -17.08 -12.20 5.80
CA GLY A 120 -18.43 -12.59 6.23
C GLY A 120 -19.08 -13.70 5.40
N GLY A 121 -19.64 -14.69 6.09
CA GLY A 121 -20.36 -15.81 5.46
C GLY A 121 -19.55 -16.48 4.35
N ARG A 122 -20.13 -16.54 3.15
CA ARG A 122 -19.51 -17.10 1.93
C ARG A 122 -18.86 -16.04 1.02
N CYS A 123 -18.82 -14.79 1.46
CA CYS A 123 -18.38 -13.67 0.64
C CYS A 123 -16.86 -13.58 0.60
N THR A 124 -16.33 -13.35 -0.60
CA THR A 124 -14.89 -13.13 -0.81
C THR A 124 -14.66 -11.88 -1.62
N ARG A 125 -13.62 -11.15 -1.26
CA ARG A 125 -13.17 -9.93 -1.93
C ARG A 125 -11.88 -10.22 -2.64
N THR A 126 -11.89 -10.05 -3.96
CA THR A 126 -10.69 -10.18 -4.77
C THR A 126 -10.15 -8.80 -5.06
N LEU A 127 -8.89 -8.58 -4.68
CA LEU A 127 -8.11 -7.40 -5.02
C LEU A 127 -7.14 -7.80 -6.12
N GLN A 128 -7.41 -7.35 -7.34
CA GLN A 128 -6.55 -7.52 -8.50
C GLN A 128 -5.56 -6.37 -8.54
N PHE A 129 -4.30 -6.65 -8.25
CA PHE A 129 -3.23 -5.67 -8.34
C PHE A 129 -2.80 -5.50 -9.80
N SER A 130 -2.49 -4.26 -10.13
CA SER A 130 -1.80 -3.83 -11.33
C SER A 130 -0.96 -2.61 -10.97
N ALA A 131 0.12 -2.35 -11.69
CA ALA A 131 1.12 -1.32 -11.44
C ALA A 131 0.72 -0.18 -10.45
N ASP A 132 -0.25 0.65 -10.85
CA ASP A 132 -0.74 1.80 -10.07
C ASP A 132 -2.23 1.70 -9.73
N ARG A 133 -2.86 0.53 -9.92
CA ARG A 133 -4.29 0.36 -9.70
C ARG A 133 -4.63 -0.97 -9.05
N ILE A 134 -5.59 -0.94 -8.15
CA ILE A 134 -6.21 -2.14 -7.58
C ILE A 134 -7.67 -2.15 -8.02
N VAL A 135 -8.07 -3.23 -8.70
CA VAL A 135 -9.49 -3.47 -9.00
C VAL A 135 -10.03 -4.40 -7.94
N VAL A 136 -11.08 -3.97 -7.26
CA VAL A 136 -11.74 -4.73 -6.19
C VAL A 136 -13.06 -5.28 -6.71
N THR A 137 -13.30 -6.57 -6.48
CA THR A 137 -14.55 -7.24 -6.82
C THR A 137 -15.00 -8.14 -5.68
N ASP A 138 -16.30 -8.12 -5.38
CA ASP A 138 -16.92 -8.97 -4.37
C ASP A 138 -17.60 -10.19 -5.03
N THR A 139 -17.50 -11.37 -4.42
CA THR A 139 -18.06 -12.64 -4.91
C THR A 139 -18.91 -13.32 -3.82
N PRO A 140 -20.12 -13.82 -4.14
CA PRO A 140 -20.80 -13.72 -5.44
C PRO A 140 -21.21 -12.29 -5.82
N ALA A 141 -20.96 -11.91 -7.07
CA ALA A 141 -21.24 -10.56 -7.55
C ALA A 141 -22.75 -10.29 -7.48
N GLY A 142 -23.12 -9.11 -6.95
CA GLY A 142 -24.53 -8.67 -6.85
C GLY A 142 -25.35 -9.31 -5.72
N ALA A 143 -24.78 -10.23 -4.94
CA ALA A 143 -25.44 -10.75 -3.75
C ALA A 143 -25.49 -9.66 -2.66
N ALA A 144 -26.68 -9.33 -2.15
CA ALA A 144 -26.87 -8.25 -1.17
C ALA A 144 -25.99 -8.41 0.09
N GLU A 145 -25.81 -9.64 0.54
CA GLU A 145 -24.93 -10.03 1.65
C GLU A 145 -23.44 -9.76 1.40
N CYS A 146 -23.01 -9.75 0.13
CA CYS A 146 -21.62 -9.49 -0.27
C CYS A 146 -21.40 -8.08 -0.84
N ALA A 147 -22.47 -7.30 -1.03
CA ALA A 147 -22.42 -5.99 -1.66
C ALA A 147 -22.61 -4.83 -0.66
N SER A 148 -22.73 -5.10 0.65
CA SER A 148 -22.98 -4.07 1.66
C SER A 148 -21.99 -4.16 2.83
N PRO A 149 -21.16 -3.13 3.07
CA PRO A 149 -20.95 -1.96 2.21
C PRO A 149 -20.22 -2.37 0.91
N SER A 150 -20.67 -1.83 -0.23
CA SER A 150 -20.01 -2.10 -1.51
C SER A 150 -18.62 -1.48 -1.49
N THR A 151 -17.62 -2.27 -1.82
CA THR A 151 -16.23 -1.79 -1.95
C THR A 151 -15.63 -2.12 -3.30
N ALA A 152 -16.40 -2.83 -4.13
CA ALA A 152 -16.07 -3.04 -5.52
C ALA A 152 -15.86 -1.70 -6.21
N GLY A 153 -14.80 -1.63 -7.01
CA GLY A 153 -14.28 -0.35 -7.45
C GLY A 153 -12.90 -0.45 -8.08
N THR A 154 -12.41 0.68 -8.57
CA THR A 154 -11.04 0.82 -9.06
C THR A 154 -10.33 1.90 -8.25
N PHE A 155 -9.33 1.47 -7.51
CA PHE A 155 -8.51 2.33 -6.68
C PHE A 155 -7.22 2.64 -7.43
N VAL A 156 -6.83 3.92 -7.46
CA VAL A 156 -5.60 4.39 -8.09
C VAL A 156 -4.65 4.83 -6.98
N ARG A 157 -3.38 4.48 -7.09
CA ARG A 157 -2.38 4.87 -6.09
C ARG A 157 -2.39 6.38 -5.87
N ASP A 158 -2.49 6.82 -4.61
CA ASP A 158 -2.42 8.24 -4.26
C ASP A 158 -0.98 8.71 -4.41
N ALA A 159 -0.74 9.49 -5.47
CA ALA A 159 0.57 10.04 -5.74
C ALA A 159 1.07 10.95 -4.61
N ARG A 160 0.25 11.45 -3.69
CA ARG A 160 0.67 12.38 -2.63
C ARG A 160 1.15 11.68 -1.36
N ARG A 161 0.69 10.46 -1.10
CA ARG A 161 1.08 9.68 0.08
C ARG A 161 2.33 8.89 -0.24
N SER A 162 3.34 8.98 0.61
CA SER A 162 4.45 8.03 0.51
C SER A 162 3.95 6.64 0.93
N PRO A 163 4.37 5.55 0.26
CA PRO A 163 4.24 4.19 0.78
C PRO A 163 4.87 3.99 2.18
N PHE A 164 5.69 4.95 2.62
CA PHE A 164 6.36 4.97 3.92
C PHE A 164 5.69 5.88 4.96
N GLU A 165 4.79 6.79 4.57
CA GLU A 165 4.05 7.63 5.52
C GLU A 165 3.01 6.77 6.24
N GLN A 166 3.46 6.03 7.24
CA GLN A 166 2.62 5.59 8.35
C GLN A 166 2.43 6.82 9.27
N GLU A 167 1.54 7.72 8.85
CA GLU A 167 0.95 8.69 9.80
C GLU A 167 -0.27 8.05 10.46
#